data_AF-A0A438X0W3-F1
#
_entry.id   AF-A0A438X0W3-F1
#
_cell.length_a   1.000
_cell.length_b   1.000
_cell.length_c   1.000
_cell.angle_alpha   90.00
_cell.angle_beta   90.00
_cell.angle_gamma   90.00
#
_symmetry.space_group_name_H-M   'P 1'
#
loop_
_entity.id
_entity.type
_entity.pdbx_description
1 polymer ?
#
loop_
_entity_poly.entity_id
_entity_poly.type
_entity_poly.pdbx_seq_one_letter_code
_entity_poly.pdbx_strand_id
1 'polypeptide(L)'
;MMQVYHLSHIDLDGYACQLVSKQFFKNIQCYNANYGREVSARIYEILNAIAQSKESEFLILISDLNLNLNEAEYLQDKIQEHRLQNKDIQIQLLDHHISGKEVAESFHWYFLDTNRCATKIVYEFLKKHYALLEPKNTTWLEPL
;
A
#
# COMPACT_ATOMS: atom_id res chain seq x y z
N MET A 1 -10.43 -12.43 -8.78
CA MET A 1 -10.97 -11.24 -8.09
C MET A 1 -9.78 -10.52 -7.49
N MET A 2 -9.64 -9.20 -7.59
CA MET A 2 -8.41 -8.55 -7.09
C MET A 2 -8.25 -8.76 -5.57
N GLN A 3 -7.10 -9.28 -5.15
CA GLN A 3 -6.69 -9.42 -3.75
C GLN A 3 -5.84 -8.22 -3.34
N VAL A 4 -6.19 -7.55 -2.25
CA VAL A 4 -5.41 -6.42 -1.74
C VAL A 4 -4.59 -6.83 -0.51
N TYR A 5 -3.34 -6.41 -0.47
CA TYR A 5 -2.47 -6.48 0.70
C TYR A 5 -2.08 -5.06 1.10
N HIS A 6 -2.45 -4.62 2.31
CA HIS A 6 -2.20 -3.25 2.77
C HIS A 6 -1.25 -3.25 3.98
N LEU A 7 -0.02 -2.82 3.78
CA LEU A 7 0.96 -2.57 4.83
C LEU A 7 0.91 -1.10 5.26
N SER A 8 0.78 -0.85 6.56
CA SER A 8 0.80 0.51 7.10
C SER A 8 1.54 0.63 8.43
N HIS A 9 1.70 1.84 8.93
CA HIS A 9 2.30 2.09 10.24
C HIS A 9 1.36 1.66 11.39
N ILE A 10 1.80 1.85 12.64
CA ILE A 10 1.11 1.39 13.86
C ILE A 10 0.53 2.50 14.72
N ASP A 11 0.67 3.76 14.32
CA ASP A 11 0.09 4.89 15.02
C ASP A 11 -1.33 5.20 14.50
N LEU A 12 -1.86 6.36 14.87
CA LEU A 12 -3.20 6.76 14.43
C LEU A 12 -3.29 6.89 12.91
N ASP A 13 -2.29 7.49 12.27
CA ASP A 13 -2.31 7.74 10.83
C ASP A 13 -2.20 6.42 10.06
N GLY A 14 -1.29 5.53 10.48
CA GLY A 14 -1.15 4.20 9.88
C GLY A 14 -2.42 3.33 10.01
N TYR A 15 -3.03 3.25 11.20
CA TYR A 15 -4.27 2.48 11.34
C TYR A 15 -5.46 3.12 10.61
N ALA A 16 -5.52 4.45 10.54
CA ALA A 16 -6.57 5.14 9.80
C ALA A 16 -6.46 4.93 8.29
N CYS A 17 -5.25 4.79 7.73
CA CYS A 17 -5.05 4.37 6.33
C CYS A 17 -5.80 3.05 6.02
N GLN A 18 -5.72 2.07 6.92
CA GLN A 18 -6.38 0.77 6.75
C GLN A 18 -7.89 0.85 6.94
N LEU A 19 -8.35 1.72 7.85
CA LEU A 19 -9.78 2.03 7.99
C LEU A 19 -10.34 2.56 6.67
N VAL A 20 -9.61 3.47 6.01
CA VAL A 20 -9.95 4.02 4.70
C VAL A 20 -9.95 2.92 3.63
N SER A 21 -8.87 2.14 3.48
CA SER A 21 -8.79 1.13 2.41
C SER A 21 -9.89 0.07 2.49
N LYS A 22 -10.33 -0.28 3.71
CA LYS A 22 -11.45 -1.21 3.94
C LYS A 22 -12.80 -0.67 3.44
N GLN A 23 -12.92 0.62 3.15
CA GLN A 23 -14.09 1.22 2.52
C GLN A 23 -14.13 1.01 0.99
N PHE A 24 -13.01 0.62 0.38
CA PHE A 24 -12.87 0.42 -1.07
C PHE A 24 -12.73 -1.05 -1.45
N PHE A 25 -12.19 -1.90 -0.55
CA PHE A 25 -11.88 -3.30 -0.87
C PHE A 25 -12.49 -4.27 0.14
N LYS A 26 -13.27 -5.24 -0.36
CA LYS A 26 -13.79 -6.35 0.46
C LYS A 26 -12.73 -7.41 0.71
N ASN A 27 -11.94 -7.73 -0.32
CA ASN A 27 -10.91 -8.75 -0.27
C ASN A 27 -9.54 -8.13 0.02
N ILE A 28 -9.30 -7.83 1.30
CA ILE A 28 -8.11 -7.12 1.78
C ILE A 28 -7.52 -7.81 3.01
N GLN A 29 -6.20 -8.01 3.00
CA GLN A 29 -5.41 -8.45 4.15
C GLN A 29 -4.49 -7.30 4.58
N CYS A 30 -4.56 -6.91 5.86
CA CYS A 30 -3.76 -5.82 6.41
C CYS A 30 -2.53 -6.36 7.16
N TYR A 31 -1.44 -5.59 7.11
CA TYR A 31 -0.21 -5.79 7.85
C TYR A 31 0.20 -4.46 8.48
N ASN A 32 0.88 -4.51 9.61
CA ASN A 32 1.41 -3.31 10.25
C ASN A 32 2.88 -3.51 10.57
N ALA A 33 3.63 -2.41 10.56
CA ALA A 33 5.01 -2.36 10.99
C ALA A 33 5.30 -1.04 11.69
N ASN A 34 6.18 -1.05 12.69
CA ASN A 34 6.75 0.17 13.24
C ASN A 34 7.77 0.75 12.26
N TYR A 35 9.03 0.33 12.31
CA TYR A 35 10.08 0.76 11.37
C TYR A 35 11.13 -0.34 11.16
N GLY A 36 12.02 -0.11 10.19
CA GLY A 36 13.19 -0.95 9.96
C GLY A 36 12.82 -2.38 9.59
N ARG A 37 13.45 -3.37 10.25
CA ARG A 37 13.33 -4.78 9.87
C ARG A 37 11.89 -5.32 9.87
N GLU A 38 10.99 -4.73 10.64
CA GLU A 38 9.60 -5.13 10.63
C GLU A 38 8.92 -4.84 9.29
N VAL A 39 9.25 -3.72 8.64
CA VAL A 39 8.74 -3.35 7.32
C VAL A 39 9.14 -4.41 6.29
N SER A 40 10.43 -4.75 6.23
CA SER A 40 10.92 -5.80 5.32
C SER A 40 10.30 -7.17 5.65
N ALA A 41 10.11 -7.49 6.94
CA ALA A 41 9.42 -8.72 7.35
C ALA A 41 7.98 -8.80 6.81
N ARG A 42 7.21 -7.71 6.88
CA ARG A 42 5.86 -7.67 6.31
C ARG A 42 5.88 -7.77 4.78
N ILE A 43 6.85 -7.16 4.11
CA ILE A 43 7.04 -7.31 2.65
C ILE A 43 7.25 -8.78 2.27
N TYR A 44 8.11 -9.51 3.01
CA TYR A 44 8.32 -10.94 2.78
C TYR A 44 7.04 -11.75 2.98
N GLU A 45 6.26 -11.45 4.02
CA GLU A 45 4.98 -12.13 4.27
C GLU A 45 3.97 -11.88 3.15
N ILE A 46 3.87 -10.64 2.64
CA ILE A 46 2.98 -10.28 1.52
C ILE A 46 3.39 -11.05 0.26
N LEU A 47 4.67 -11.06 -0.09
CA LEU A 47 5.15 -11.76 -1.29
C LEU A 47 4.95 -13.28 -1.17
N ASN A 48 5.15 -13.86 0.02
CA ASN A 48 4.86 -15.28 0.27
C ASN A 48 3.35 -15.58 0.15
N ALA A 49 2.49 -14.70 0.67
CA ALA A 49 1.05 -14.84 0.53
C ALA A 49 0.61 -14.76 -0.94
N ILE A 50 1.19 -13.84 -1.71
CA ILE A 50 0.99 -13.75 -3.16
C ILE A 50 1.43 -15.05 -3.81
N ALA A 51 2.65 -15.55 -3.53
CA ALA A 51 3.19 -16.78 -4.12
C ALA A 51 2.26 -17.99 -3.93
N GLN A 52 1.67 -18.13 -2.74
CA GLN A 52 0.77 -19.24 -2.38
C GLN A 52 -0.68 -19.02 -2.82
N SER A 53 -1.06 -17.79 -3.18
CA SER A 53 -2.42 -17.48 -3.62
C SER A 53 -2.74 -18.09 -4.98
N LYS A 54 -4.01 -18.51 -5.11
CA LYS A 54 -4.63 -18.98 -6.36
C LYS A 54 -5.21 -17.84 -7.20
N GLU A 55 -5.27 -16.62 -6.66
CA GLU A 55 -5.69 -15.44 -7.41
C GLU A 55 -4.60 -15.04 -8.42
N SER A 56 -5.00 -14.28 -9.44
CA SER A 56 -4.11 -13.79 -10.50
C SER A 56 -3.95 -12.27 -10.50
N GLU A 57 -4.78 -11.53 -9.76
CA GLU A 57 -4.77 -10.06 -9.71
C GLU A 57 -4.55 -9.58 -8.27
N PHE A 58 -3.56 -8.71 -8.08
CA PHE A 58 -3.13 -8.27 -6.76
C PHE A 58 -2.85 -6.77 -6.73
N LEU A 59 -3.14 -6.14 -5.59
CA LEU A 59 -2.67 -4.80 -5.25
C LEU A 59 -1.89 -4.85 -3.94
N ILE A 60 -0.63 -4.44 -3.98
CA ILE A 60 0.17 -4.13 -2.80
C ILE A 60 0.05 -2.63 -2.53
N LEU A 61 -0.58 -2.27 -1.42
CA LEU A 61 -0.67 -0.89 -0.94
C LEU A 61 0.24 -0.73 0.27
N ILE A 62 1.15 0.23 0.23
CA ILE A 62 2.01 0.60 1.36
C ILE A 62 1.68 2.04 1.74
N SER A 63 1.41 2.31 3.01
CA SER A 63 1.11 3.66 3.48
C SER A 63 1.86 4.00 4.77
N ASP A 64 2.11 5.29 4.97
CA ASP A 64 2.69 5.84 6.20
C ASP A 64 4.06 5.24 6.59
N LEU A 65 4.76 4.69 5.60
CA LEU A 65 6.04 4.02 5.75
C LEU A 65 6.92 4.38 4.57
N ASN A 66 8.18 4.71 4.85
CA ASN A 66 9.19 4.81 3.83
C ASN A 66 9.96 3.51 3.64
N LEU A 67 10.39 3.25 2.42
CA LEU A 67 11.32 2.17 2.09
C LEU A 67 12.71 2.74 1.86
N ASN A 68 13.75 2.00 2.25
CA ASN A 68 15.08 2.26 1.73
C ASN A 68 15.23 1.70 0.30
N LEU A 69 16.29 2.10 -0.40
CA LEU A 69 16.52 1.71 -1.80
C LEU A 69 16.54 0.19 -2.00
N ASN A 70 17.22 -0.56 -1.11
CA ASN A 70 17.31 -2.02 -1.23
C ASN A 70 15.94 -2.69 -1.06
N GLU A 71 15.08 -2.16 -0.18
CA GLU A 71 13.72 -2.68 0.00
C GLU A 71 12.85 -2.42 -1.22
N ALA A 72 12.96 -1.24 -1.83
CA ALA A 72 12.21 -0.88 -3.03
C ALA A 72 12.66 -1.67 -4.26
N GLU A 73 13.98 -1.83 -4.47
CA GLU A 73 14.55 -2.66 -5.53
C GLU A 73 14.11 -4.12 -5.37
N TYR A 74 14.28 -4.68 -4.17
CA TYR A 74 13.86 -6.05 -3.87
C TYR A 74 12.37 -6.28 -4.15
N LEU A 75 11.51 -5.35 -3.71
CA LEU A 75 10.07 -5.45 -3.92
C LEU A 75 9.72 -5.39 -5.41
N GLN A 76 10.35 -4.49 -6.17
CA GLN A 76 10.13 -4.38 -7.61
C GLN A 76 10.58 -5.64 -8.35
N ASP A 77 11.74 -6.19 -8.01
CA ASP A 77 12.26 -7.41 -8.62
C ASP A 77 11.34 -8.61 -8.36
N LYS A 78 10.87 -8.78 -7.11
CA LYS A 78 9.93 -9.86 -6.76
C LYS A 78 8.56 -9.72 -7.42
N ILE A 79 8.07 -8.49 -7.58
CA ILE A 79 6.87 -8.23 -8.36
C ILE A 79 7.06 -8.66 -9.82
N GLN A 80 8.21 -8.34 -10.43
CA GLN A 80 8.51 -8.74 -11.81
C GLN A 80 8.61 -10.27 -11.95
N GLU A 81 9.29 -10.95 -11.02
CA GLU A 81 9.36 -12.42 -10.98
C GLU A 81 7.96 -13.05 -10.92
N HIS A 82 7.06 -12.54 -10.09
CA HIS A 82 5.69 -13.05 -10.01
C HIS A 82 4.85 -12.74 -11.24
N ARG A 83 5.07 -11.60 -11.91
CA ARG A 83 4.40 -11.30 -13.20
C ARG A 83 4.75 -12.31 -14.28
N LEU A 84 5.98 -12.82 -14.30
CA LEU A 84 6.38 -13.93 -15.19
C LEU A 84 5.64 -15.24 -14.88
N GLN A 85 5.04 -15.36 -13.69
CA GLN A 85 4.23 -16.50 -13.26
C GLN A 85 2.73 -16.25 -13.43
N ASN A 86 2.34 -15.34 -14.33
CA ASN A 86 0.95 -14.94 -14.61
C ASN A 86 0.21 -14.33 -13.41
N LYS A 87 0.93 -13.65 -12.51
CA LYS A 87 0.34 -12.83 -11.44
C LYS A 87 0.43 -11.36 -11.80
N ASP A 88 -0.69 -10.75 -12.15
CA ASP A 88 -0.79 -9.31 -12.34
C ASP A 88 -0.77 -8.62 -10.98
N ILE A 89 0.36 -8.00 -10.64
CA ILE A 89 0.56 -7.33 -9.35
C ILE A 89 0.75 -5.84 -9.62
N GLN A 90 -0.13 -5.02 -9.07
CA GLN A 90 0.03 -3.58 -8.93
C GLN A 90 0.65 -3.25 -7.58
N ILE A 91 1.47 -2.20 -7.55
CA ILE A 91 2.02 -1.64 -6.31
C ILE A 91 1.80 -0.14 -6.29
N GLN A 92 1.42 0.37 -5.12
CA GLN A 92 1.40 1.79 -4.82
C GLN A 92 1.89 2.01 -3.40
N LEU A 93 2.89 2.88 -3.24
CA LEU A 93 3.31 3.41 -1.94
C LEU A 93 2.86 4.87 -1.84
N LEU A 94 2.21 5.22 -0.72
CA LEU A 94 1.65 6.53 -0.42
C LEU A 94 2.17 7.00 0.95
N ASP A 95 3.09 7.95 0.95
CA ASP A 95 3.82 8.35 2.16
C ASP A 95 4.02 9.86 2.24
N HIS A 96 4.41 10.35 3.42
CA HIS A 96 4.66 11.77 3.71
C HIS A 96 6.01 12.01 4.42
N HIS A 97 6.79 10.96 4.72
CA HIS A 97 8.10 11.08 5.35
C HIS A 97 9.17 11.53 4.33
N ILE A 98 9.72 12.74 4.51
CA ILE A 98 10.73 13.30 3.60
C ILE A 98 11.99 12.42 3.45
N SER A 99 12.26 11.54 4.41
CA SER A 99 13.35 10.55 4.36
C SER A 99 13.24 9.59 3.18
N GLY A 100 12.06 9.40 2.60
CA GLY A 100 11.84 8.56 1.41
C GLY A 100 12.08 9.25 0.06
N LYS A 101 12.45 10.54 0.03
CA LYS A 101 12.46 11.35 -1.20
C LYS A 101 13.28 10.75 -2.34
N GLU A 102 14.51 10.32 -2.08
CA GLU A 102 15.39 9.75 -3.12
C GLU A 102 14.79 8.48 -3.75
N VAL A 103 14.11 7.67 -2.95
CA VAL A 103 13.43 6.45 -3.41
C VAL A 103 12.16 6.83 -4.18
N ALA A 104 11.38 7.80 -3.70
CA ALA A 104 10.20 8.29 -4.40
C ALA A 104 10.52 8.84 -5.80
N GLU A 105 11.67 9.50 -5.96
CA GLU A 105 12.15 9.99 -7.27
C GLU A 105 12.62 8.87 -8.20
N SER A 106 12.97 7.70 -7.65
CA SER A 106 13.49 6.55 -8.39
C SER A 106 12.41 5.56 -8.85
N PHE A 107 11.25 5.54 -8.18
CA PHE A 107 10.19 4.55 -8.43
C PHE A 107 8.84 5.22 -8.67
N HIS A 108 8.29 5.09 -9.87
CA HIS A 108 7.00 5.72 -10.25
C HIS A 108 5.80 5.31 -9.39
N TRP A 109 5.85 4.15 -8.73
CA TRP A 109 4.81 3.66 -7.84
C TRP A 109 4.94 4.19 -6.40
N TYR A 110 5.99 4.96 -6.09
CA TYR A 110 6.19 5.59 -4.80
C TYR A 110 5.80 7.07 -4.91
N PHE A 111 4.64 7.40 -4.34
CA PHE A 111 4.17 8.78 -4.21
C PHE A 111 4.50 9.32 -2.81
N LEU A 112 5.16 10.48 -2.78
CA LEU A 112 5.53 11.19 -1.56
C LEU A 112 4.90 12.58 -1.56
N ASP A 113 4.18 12.93 -0.48
CA ASP A 113 3.70 14.29 -0.25
C ASP A 113 3.85 14.70 1.22
N THR A 114 4.78 15.60 1.49
CA THR A 114 5.12 16.04 2.85
C THR A 114 4.14 17.06 3.44
N ASN A 115 3.07 17.44 2.72
CA ASN A 115 2.10 18.45 3.17
C ASN A 115 0.81 17.84 3.75
N ARG A 116 0.66 16.51 3.67
CA ARG A 116 -0.57 15.80 4.08
C ARG A 116 -0.20 14.58 4.92
N CYS A 117 -1.11 14.15 5.79
CA CYS A 117 -1.01 12.87 6.48
C CYS A 117 -1.25 11.70 5.50
N ALA A 118 -0.72 10.52 5.83
CA ALA A 118 -0.85 9.34 4.98
C ALA A 118 -2.30 8.95 4.74
N THR A 119 -3.16 9.05 5.77
CA THR A 119 -4.60 8.74 5.67
C THR A 119 -5.28 9.55 4.58
N LYS A 120 -4.98 10.86 4.51
CA LYS A 120 -5.55 11.76 3.51
C LYS A 120 -5.06 11.42 2.11
N ILE A 121 -3.76 11.14 1.96
CA ILE A 121 -3.16 10.72 0.69
C ILE A 121 -3.81 9.41 0.20
N VAL A 122 -3.97 8.42 1.09
CA VAL A 122 -4.63 7.15 0.79
C VAL A 122 -6.09 7.36 0.37
N TYR A 123 -6.85 8.18 1.10
CA TYR A 123 -8.24 8.45 0.75
C TYR A 123 -8.39 9.09 -0.63
N GLU A 124 -7.63 10.15 -0.91
CA GLU A 124 -7.70 10.85 -2.19
C GLU A 124 -7.25 9.96 -3.37
N PHE A 125 -6.17 9.18 -3.18
CA PHE A 125 -5.72 8.22 -4.17
C PHE A 125 -6.82 7.19 -4.47
N LEU A 126 -7.39 6.56 -3.43
CA LEU A 126 -8.41 5.54 -3.63
C LEU A 126 -9.70 6.10 -4.22
N LYS A 127 -10.15 7.29 -3.79
CA LYS A 127 -11.32 7.99 -4.35
C LYS A 127 -11.17 8.27 -5.85
N LYS A 128 -9.95 8.57 -6.31
CA LYS A 128 -9.67 8.85 -7.73
C LYS A 128 -9.67 7.59 -8.60
N HIS A 129 -9.29 6.44 -8.06
CA HIS A 129 -9.04 5.23 -8.85
C HIS A 129 -10.06 4.10 -8.63
N TYR A 130 -10.81 4.12 -7.52
CA TYR A 130 -11.72 3.06 -7.13
C TYR A 130 -13.05 3.62 -6.59
N ALA A 131 -14.12 2.84 -6.75
CA ALA A 131 -15.41 3.15 -6.16
C ALA A 131 -15.45 2.71 -4.69
N LEU A 132 -16.10 3.52 -3.84
CA LEU A 132 -16.45 3.10 -2.49
C LEU A 132 -17.40 1.90 -2.53
N LEU A 133 -17.23 0.97 -1.60
CA LEU A 133 -18.14 -0.16 -1.41
C LEU A 133 -19.53 0.31 -0.98
N GLU A 134 -19.57 1.34 -0.13
CA GLU A 134 -20.77 1.93 0.44
C GLU A 134 -20.78 3.45 0.18
N PRO A 135 -21.47 3.94 -0.86
CA PRO A 135 -21.43 5.35 -1.26
C PRO A 135 -21.79 6.33 -0.14
N LYS A 136 -22.65 5.92 0.81
CA LYS A 136 -23.01 6.71 2.00
C LYS A 136 -21.81 7.06 2.89
N ASN A 137 -20.74 6.26 2.86
CA ASN A 137 -19.56 6.48 3.70
C ASN A 137 -18.74 7.70 3.25
N THR A 138 -19.02 8.24 2.06
CA THR A 138 -18.45 9.51 1.58
C THR A 138 -18.64 10.64 2.59
N THR A 139 -19.77 10.69 3.32
CA THR A 139 -20.11 11.80 4.23
C THR A 139 -19.14 11.99 5.39
N TRP A 140 -18.56 10.90 5.92
CA TRP A 140 -17.60 10.97 7.02
C TRP A 140 -16.15 10.84 6.55
N LEU A 141 -15.92 10.42 5.29
CA LEU A 141 -14.60 10.34 4.69
C LEU A 141 -14.15 11.67 4.03
N GLU A 142 -15.06 12.46 3.46
CA GLU A 142 -14.71 13.73 2.82
C GLU A 142 -14.03 14.77 3.71
N PRO A 143 -14.30 14.83 5.02
CA PRO A 143 -13.59 15.74 5.92
C PRO A 143 -12.12 15.38 6.18
N LEU A 144 -11.64 14.20 5.75
CA LEU A 144 -10.23 13.77 5.91
C LEU A 144 -9.26 14.63 5.09
#